data_AF-A0A7W5J738-F1
#
_entry.id   AF-A0A7W5J738-F1
#
_cell.length_a   1.000
_cell.length_b   1.000
_cell.length_c   1.000
_cell.angle_alpha   90.00
_cell.angle_beta   90.00
_cell.angle_gamma   90.00
#
_symmetry.space_group_name_H-M   'P 1'
#
loop_
_entity.id
_entity.type
_entity.pdbx_description
1 polymer ?
#
loop_
_entity_poly.entity_id
_entity_poly.type
_entity_poly.pdbx_seq_one_letter_code
_entity_poly.pdbx_strand_id
1 'polypeptide(L)'
;MNLHPDHAAPEPGAPSPESRCGSRTGNGPASHQHLAALVRGICPDAPSPGIDGPQRIAALLEDTAWDCEPAIRAGLAAVLARLAQPAGQPMGALPSDLSWPRLWREVEAHDDFLRLRDVESNLRHAEVGAFPFDRHDWEHAREEECALREHHRQVRETSYAPAQPAVFRVH
;
A
#
# COMPACT_ATOMS: atom_id res chain seq x y z
N MET A 1 73.17 22.90 17.56
CA MET A 1 72.77 24.31 17.75
C MET A 1 71.37 24.48 17.20
N ASN A 2 70.44 24.93 18.06
CA ASN A 2 69.26 25.76 17.75
C ASN A 2 68.23 25.20 16.73
N LEU A 3 66.90 25.20 16.94
CA LEU A 3 66.01 25.77 17.94
C LEU A 3 64.67 25.01 17.84
N HIS A 4 63.84 25.25 18.85
CA HIS A 4 62.51 24.71 19.16
C HIS A 4 61.41 25.04 18.10
N PRO A 5 60.16 24.56 18.29
CA PRO A 5 59.25 24.05 17.26
C PRO A 5 58.35 25.14 16.66
N ASP A 6 57.88 24.90 15.43
CA ASP A 6 56.82 25.70 14.84
C ASP A 6 55.44 25.14 15.22
N HIS A 7 54.64 26.01 15.78
CA HIS A 7 53.36 25.74 16.44
C HIS A 7 52.27 26.10 15.44
N ALA A 8 51.86 25.15 14.58
CA ALA A 8 50.74 25.39 13.69
C ALA A 8 49.41 25.25 14.47
N ALA A 9 48.73 26.38 14.65
CA ALA A 9 47.37 26.45 15.16
C ALA A 9 46.37 25.81 14.18
N PRO A 10 45.31 25.13 14.65
CA PRO A 10 44.19 24.75 13.80
C PRO A 10 43.19 25.91 13.68
N GLU A 11 42.96 26.36 12.44
CA GLU A 11 41.86 27.24 12.03
C GLU A 11 40.49 26.58 12.34
N PRO A 12 39.60 27.20 13.14
CA PRO A 12 38.22 26.73 13.29
C PRO A 12 37.36 27.40 12.21
N GLY A 13 37.35 26.81 11.02
CA GLY A 13 36.68 27.38 9.86
C GLY A 13 35.99 26.35 8.98
N ALA A 14 35.38 25.31 9.56
CA ALA A 14 34.49 24.42 8.82
C ALA A 14 33.05 24.95 8.95
N PRO A 15 32.40 25.41 7.86
CA PRO A 15 30.96 25.61 7.89
C PRO A 15 30.29 24.25 8.09
N SER A 16 29.45 24.16 9.12
CA SER A 16 28.54 23.04 9.35
C SER A 16 27.92 22.57 8.02
N PRO A 17 27.84 21.25 7.76
CA PRO A 17 26.88 20.79 6.79
C PRO A 17 25.51 21.14 7.37
N GLU A 18 24.91 22.22 6.86
CA GLU A 18 23.48 22.37 6.91
C GLU A 18 22.91 21.09 6.29
N SER A 19 22.51 20.18 7.18
CA SER A 19 21.54 19.15 6.89
C SER A 19 20.33 19.87 6.33
N ARG A 20 20.36 20.07 5.01
CA ARG A 20 19.23 20.43 4.19
C ARG A 20 18.37 19.17 4.15
N CYS A 21 17.80 18.85 5.31
CA CYS A 21 16.64 18.00 5.43
C CYS A 21 15.58 18.76 4.65
N GLY A 22 15.46 18.40 3.36
CA GLY A 22 14.47 18.96 2.46
C GLY A 22 13.11 18.70 3.09
N SER A 23 12.59 19.72 3.75
CA SER A 23 11.23 19.76 4.23
C SER A 23 10.33 19.36 3.06
N ARG A 24 9.71 18.19 3.17
CA ARG A 24 8.69 17.64 2.27
C ARG A 24 7.43 18.50 2.42
N THR A 25 7.51 19.77 2.05
CA THR A 25 6.43 20.74 2.20
C THR A 25 5.38 20.51 1.12
N GLY A 26 4.19 20.06 1.55
CA GLY A 26 3.01 20.90 1.35
C GLY A 26 1.97 20.52 0.30
N ASN A 27 2.09 19.42 -0.44
CA ASN A 27 1.06 19.07 -1.45
C ASN A 27 0.11 17.92 -1.05
N GLY A 28 0.43 17.14 -0.01
CA GLY A 28 -0.43 16.05 0.49
C GLY A 28 -1.90 16.44 0.77
N PRO A 29 -2.19 17.58 1.43
CA PRO A 29 -3.58 17.96 1.70
C PRO A 29 -4.34 18.40 0.43
N ALA A 30 -3.65 18.99 -0.55
CA ALA A 30 -4.27 19.44 -1.79
C ALA A 30 -4.56 18.27 -2.75
N SER A 31 -3.65 17.30 -2.85
CA SER A 31 -3.78 16.18 -3.79
C SER A 31 -4.93 15.24 -3.44
N HIS A 32 -5.15 14.91 -2.17
CA HIS A 32 -6.27 14.05 -1.79
C HIS A 32 -7.63 14.75 -1.92
N GLN A 33 -7.69 16.06 -1.64
CA GLN A 33 -8.91 16.85 -1.87
C GLN A 33 -9.23 16.94 -3.35
N HIS A 34 -8.21 17.14 -4.19
CA HIS A 34 -8.35 17.13 -5.64
C HIS A 34 -8.81 15.75 -6.13
N LEU A 35 -8.24 14.65 -5.62
CA LEU A 35 -8.68 13.30 -5.94
C LEU A 35 -10.14 13.07 -5.54
N ALA A 36 -10.54 13.45 -4.32
CA ALA A 36 -11.93 13.32 -3.88
C ALA A 36 -12.90 14.13 -4.75
N ALA A 37 -12.51 15.33 -5.19
CA ALA A 37 -13.29 16.14 -6.13
C ALA A 37 -13.39 15.49 -7.52
N LEU A 38 -12.29 14.93 -8.03
CA LEU A 38 -12.26 14.19 -9.30
C LEU A 38 -13.19 12.98 -9.25
N VAL A 39 -13.11 12.18 -8.19
CA VAL A 39 -13.94 11.00 -7.98
C VAL A 39 -15.42 11.37 -7.97
N ARG A 40 -15.80 12.41 -7.21
CA ARG A 40 -17.19 12.87 -7.15
C ARG A 40 -17.73 13.34 -8.50
N GLY A 41 -16.88 13.93 -9.34
CA GLY A 41 -17.25 14.34 -10.70
C GLY A 41 -17.48 13.17 -11.65
N ILE A 42 -16.81 12.03 -11.43
CA ILE A 42 -16.92 10.82 -12.26
C ILE A 42 -18.02 9.89 -11.75
N CYS A 43 -18.08 9.70 -10.43
CA CYS A 43 -18.99 8.78 -9.74
C CYS A 43 -19.38 9.39 -8.38
N PRO A 44 -20.57 10.00 -8.26
CA PRO A 44 -20.96 10.70 -7.03
C PRO A 44 -21.14 9.77 -5.84
N ASP A 45 -21.50 8.50 -6.08
CA ASP A 45 -21.75 7.49 -5.05
C ASP A 45 -20.49 6.67 -4.67
N ALA A 46 -19.34 6.98 -5.26
CA ALA A 46 -18.12 6.25 -4.97
C ALA A 46 -17.58 6.54 -3.56
N PRO A 47 -16.98 5.52 -2.90
CA PRO A 47 -16.28 5.75 -1.65
C PRO A 47 -15.11 6.73 -1.87
N SER A 48 -14.92 7.61 -0.88
CA SER A 48 -13.80 8.54 -0.89
C SER A 48 -12.48 7.75 -0.81
N PRO A 49 -11.49 8.05 -1.66
CA PRO A 49 -10.20 7.35 -1.66
C PRO A 49 -9.34 7.57 -0.41
N GLY A 50 -9.78 8.44 0.51
CA GLY A 50 -9.04 8.78 1.72
C GLY A 50 -7.86 9.71 1.46
N ILE A 51 -7.15 10.07 2.55
CA ILE A 51 -6.02 11.02 2.51
C ILE A 51 -4.82 10.42 1.77
N ASP A 52 -4.63 9.11 1.88
CA ASP A 52 -3.50 8.38 1.29
C ASP A 52 -3.80 7.83 -0.12
N GLY A 53 -4.97 8.14 -0.68
CA GLY A 53 -5.40 7.65 -2.00
C GLY A 53 -4.36 7.85 -3.11
N PRO A 54 -3.82 9.08 -3.32
CA PRO A 54 -2.78 9.31 -4.32
C PRO A 54 -1.52 8.46 -4.10
N GLN A 55 -1.11 8.29 -2.84
CA GLN A 55 0.08 7.52 -2.47
C GLN A 55 -0.13 6.02 -2.71
N ARG A 56 -1.32 5.49 -2.40
CA ARG A 56 -1.70 4.10 -2.68
C ARG A 56 -1.68 3.81 -4.18
N ILE A 57 -2.24 4.71 -4.99
CA ILE A 57 -2.20 4.58 -6.45
C ILE A 57 -0.74 4.61 -6.96
N ALA A 58 0.09 5.52 -6.45
CA ALA A 58 1.49 5.59 -6.85
C ALA A 58 2.26 4.32 -6.47
N ALA A 59 2.08 3.82 -5.26
CA ALA A 59 2.72 2.57 -4.79
C ALA A 59 2.34 1.36 -5.66
N LEU A 60 1.07 1.25 -6.07
CA LEU A 60 0.62 0.21 -7.00
C LEU A 60 1.34 0.29 -8.34
N LEU A 61 1.48 1.50 -8.90
CA LEU A 61 2.13 1.69 -10.20
C LEU A 61 3.65 1.48 -10.16
N GLU A 62 4.27 1.61 -9.00
CA GLU A 62 5.69 1.36 -8.77
C GLU A 62 6.00 -0.12 -8.49
N ASP A 63 5.04 -0.88 -7.95
CA ASP A 63 5.24 -2.29 -7.63
C ASP A 63 5.27 -3.15 -8.91
N THR A 64 6.46 -3.66 -9.26
CA THR A 64 6.66 -4.51 -10.44
C THR A 64 6.23 -5.96 -10.21
N ALA A 65 6.05 -6.38 -8.96
CA ALA A 65 5.57 -7.73 -8.64
C ALA A 65 4.04 -7.85 -8.78
N TRP A 66 3.32 -6.72 -8.77
CA TRP A 66 1.89 -6.67 -9.00
C TRP A 66 1.56 -6.64 -10.50
N ASP A 67 1.04 -7.75 -11.02
CA ASP A 67 0.59 -7.84 -12.41
C ASP A 67 -0.78 -7.15 -12.60
N CYS A 68 -0.75 -5.83 -12.81
CA CYS A 68 -1.94 -5.02 -13.06
C CYS A 68 -2.33 -5.02 -14.54
N GLU A 69 -3.62 -5.21 -14.83
CA GLU A 69 -4.16 -5.11 -16.19
C GLU A 69 -3.75 -3.77 -16.83
N PRO A 70 -3.21 -3.78 -18.07
CA PRO A 70 -2.59 -2.60 -18.67
C PRO A 70 -3.56 -1.43 -18.83
N ALA A 71 -4.84 -1.71 -19.10
CA ALA A 71 -5.88 -0.68 -19.17
C ALA A 71 -6.12 0.00 -17.81
N ILE A 72 -6.16 -0.78 -16.73
CA ILE A 72 -6.33 -0.27 -15.36
C ILE A 72 -5.10 0.54 -14.96
N ARG A 73 -3.90 0.02 -15.23
CA ARG A 73 -2.63 0.72 -14.99
C ARG A 73 -2.57 2.07 -15.71
N ALA A 74 -2.94 2.10 -16.98
CA ALA A 74 -3.01 3.35 -17.77
C ALA A 74 -4.05 4.32 -17.20
N GLY A 75 -5.21 3.82 -16.77
CA GLY A 75 -6.25 4.62 -16.11
C GLY A 75 -5.77 5.26 -14.80
N LEU A 76 -5.13 4.48 -13.93
CA LEU A 76 -4.56 4.96 -12.67
C LEU A 76 -3.43 5.98 -12.89
N ALA A 77 -2.56 5.74 -13.88
CA ALA A 77 -1.52 6.69 -14.27
C ALA A 77 -2.11 8.02 -14.77
N ALA A 78 -3.17 7.97 -15.58
CA ALA A 78 -3.87 9.16 -16.04
C ALA A 78 -4.50 9.96 -14.89
N VAL A 79 -5.01 9.28 -13.85
CA VAL A 79 -5.52 9.92 -12.63
C VAL A 79 -4.41 10.66 -11.89
N LEU A 80 -3.25 10.02 -11.65
CA LEU A 80 -2.12 10.70 -10.99
C LEU A 80 -1.57 11.86 -11.81
N ALA A 81 -1.44 11.68 -13.12
CA ALA A 81 -1.02 12.75 -14.03
C ALA A 81 -1.99 13.95 -13.97
N ARG A 82 -3.30 13.69 -13.84
CA ARG A 82 -4.31 14.75 -13.66
C ARG A 82 -4.17 15.47 -12.32
N LEU A 83 -3.88 14.75 -11.24
CA LEU A 83 -3.66 15.36 -9.92
C LEU A 83 -2.46 16.31 -9.90
N ALA A 84 -1.45 16.05 -10.72
CA ALA A 84 -0.28 16.91 -10.87
C ALA A 84 -0.54 18.19 -11.68
N GLN A 85 -1.67 18.28 -12.41
CA GLN A 85 -2.03 19.47 -13.18
C GLN A 85 -2.65 20.56 -12.27
N PRO A 86 -2.45 21.85 -12.59
CA PRO A 86 -3.08 22.94 -11.87
C PRO A 86 -4.61 22.90 -11.99
N ALA A 87 -5.30 23.36 -10.94
CA ALA A 87 -6.75 23.39 -10.89
C ALA A 87 -7.34 24.28 -12.01
N GLY A 88 -8.36 23.78 -12.71
CA GLY A 88 -9.10 24.54 -13.74
C GLY A 88 -9.06 23.94 -15.16
N GLN A 89 -8.25 22.92 -15.41
CA GLN A 89 -8.21 22.26 -16.71
C GLN A 89 -9.34 21.21 -16.82
N PRO A 90 -10.24 21.31 -17.84
CA PRO A 90 -11.34 20.37 -17.99
C PRO A 90 -10.83 18.93 -18.14
N MET A 91 -11.59 18.02 -17.55
CA MET A 91 -11.29 16.59 -17.57
C MET A 91 -11.47 16.06 -18.99
N GLY A 92 -10.51 15.28 -19.48
CA GLY A 92 -10.81 14.33 -20.56
C GLY A 92 -11.55 13.16 -19.92
N ALA A 93 -12.69 12.75 -20.46
CA ALA A 93 -13.43 11.61 -19.92
C ALA A 93 -12.49 10.42 -19.74
N LEU A 94 -12.58 9.73 -18.60
CA LEU A 94 -12.00 8.39 -18.50
C LEU A 94 -12.54 7.55 -19.67
N PRO A 95 -11.74 6.65 -20.27
CA PRO A 95 -12.27 5.71 -21.25
C PRO A 95 -13.55 5.07 -20.71
N SER A 96 -14.58 4.94 -21.56
CA SER A 96 -15.91 4.44 -21.17
C SER A 96 -15.88 3.11 -20.41
N ASP A 97 -14.83 2.32 -20.65
CA ASP A 97 -14.66 0.98 -20.12
C ASP A 97 -13.95 0.95 -18.75
N LEU A 98 -13.47 2.11 -18.29
CA LEU A 98 -12.79 2.32 -17.01
C LEU A 98 -13.65 3.18 -16.09
N SER A 99 -14.35 2.53 -15.16
CA SER A 99 -15.10 3.19 -14.10
C SER A 99 -14.25 3.37 -12.84
N TRP A 100 -14.47 4.44 -12.10
CA TRP A 100 -13.79 4.66 -10.82
C TRP A 100 -13.92 3.46 -9.85
N PRO A 101 -15.10 2.82 -9.69
CA PRO A 101 -15.21 1.61 -8.87
C PRO A 101 -14.30 0.46 -9.31
N ARG A 102 -14.08 0.27 -10.62
CA ARG A 102 -13.16 -0.77 -11.13
C ARG A 102 -11.70 -0.43 -10.80
N LEU A 103 -11.30 0.82 -11.02
CA LEU A 103 -9.95 1.30 -10.69
C LEU A 103 -9.66 1.18 -9.18
N TRP A 104 -10.63 1.57 -8.36
CA TRP A 104 -10.47 1.56 -6.91
C TRP A 104 -10.39 0.15 -6.31
N ARG A 105 -11.16 -0.80 -6.86
CA ARG A 105 -11.04 -2.22 -6.46
C ARG A 105 -9.65 -2.79 -6.70
N GLU A 106 -8.98 -2.36 -7.77
CA GLU A 106 -7.61 -2.79 -8.04
C GLU A 106 -6.64 -2.23 -6.97
N VAL A 107 -6.83 -0.98 -6.53
CA VAL A 107 -6.04 -0.40 -5.43
C VAL A 107 -6.27 -1.18 -4.13
N GLU A 108 -7.51 -1.52 -3.82
CA GLU A 108 -7.83 -2.33 -2.62
C GLU A 108 -7.25 -3.75 -2.70
N ALA A 109 -7.21 -4.35 -3.89
CA ALA A 109 -6.57 -5.64 -4.12
C ALA A 109 -5.05 -5.55 -3.90
N HIS A 110 -4.41 -4.48 -4.36
CA HIS A 110 -2.98 -4.24 -4.14
C HIS A 110 -2.64 -4.05 -2.65
N ASP A 111 -3.47 -3.34 -1.88
CA ASP A 111 -3.23 -3.21 -0.43
C ASP A 111 -3.35 -4.55 0.30
N ASP A 112 -4.30 -5.39 -0.12
CA ASP A 112 -4.45 -6.75 0.40
C ASP A 112 -3.26 -7.65 0.01
N PHE A 113 -2.73 -7.47 -1.21
CA PHE A 113 -1.49 -8.09 -1.67
C PHE A 113 -0.30 -7.70 -0.80
N LEU A 114 -0.13 -6.41 -0.48
CA LEU A 114 0.94 -5.95 0.42
C LEU A 114 0.80 -6.57 1.82
N ARG A 115 -0.43 -6.63 2.34
CA ARG A 115 -0.71 -7.28 3.63
C ARG A 115 -0.33 -8.75 3.63
N LEU A 116 -0.73 -9.51 2.62
CA LEU A 116 -0.42 -10.94 2.53
C LEU A 116 1.07 -11.19 2.28
N ARG A 117 1.73 -10.35 1.48
CA ARG A 117 3.18 -10.41 1.27
C ARG A 117 3.95 -10.22 2.58
N ASP A 118 3.48 -9.30 3.44
CA ASP A 118 4.07 -9.07 4.76
C ASP A 118 3.87 -10.27 5.69
N VAL A 119 2.67 -10.85 5.72
CA VAL A 119 2.36 -12.09 6.46
C VAL A 119 3.28 -13.25 6.01
N GLU A 120 3.40 -13.46 4.70
CA GLU A 120 4.24 -14.53 4.16
C GLU A 120 5.72 -14.33 4.48
N SER A 121 6.20 -13.08 4.48
CA SER A 121 7.56 -12.74 4.89
C SER A 121 7.83 -13.14 6.34
N ASN A 122 6.87 -12.86 7.23
CA ASN A 122 6.95 -13.19 8.65
C ASN A 122 6.93 -14.71 8.88
N LEU A 123 6.11 -15.45 8.13
CA LEU A 123 6.05 -16.92 8.19
C LEU A 123 7.36 -17.57 7.71
N ARG A 124 7.99 -16.98 6.69
CA ARG A 124 9.25 -17.48 6.11
C ARG A 124 10.49 -17.00 6.85
N HIS A 125 10.34 -16.09 7.81
CA HIS A 125 11.44 -15.39 8.47
C HIS A 125 12.41 -14.75 7.45
N ALA A 126 11.85 -14.18 6.38
CA ALA A 126 12.60 -13.56 5.30
C ALA A 126 12.07 -12.13 5.07
N GLU A 127 12.93 -11.23 4.57
CA GLU A 127 12.49 -9.88 4.27
C GLU A 127 11.50 -9.84 3.10
N VAL A 128 10.63 -8.83 3.08
CA VAL A 128 9.71 -8.58 1.96
C VAL A 128 10.52 -8.36 0.68
N GLY A 129 10.25 -9.18 -0.35
CA GLY A 129 10.98 -9.17 -1.61
C GLY A 129 12.19 -10.11 -1.68
N ALA A 130 12.57 -10.77 -0.58
CA ALA A 130 13.60 -11.81 -0.58
C ALA A 130 13.11 -13.15 -1.16
N PHE A 131 11.81 -13.27 -1.42
CA PHE A 131 11.16 -14.41 -2.05
C PHE A 131 10.18 -13.91 -3.12
N PRO A 132 9.92 -14.71 -4.17
CA PRO A 132 8.89 -14.39 -5.15
C PRO A 132 7.52 -14.45 -4.48
N PHE A 133 6.72 -13.40 -4.69
CA PHE A 133 5.33 -13.33 -4.27
C PHE A 133 4.61 -12.43 -5.27
N ASP A 134 3.92 -13.04 -6.21
CA ASP A 134 3.25 -12.35 -7.31
C ASP A 134 1.71 -12.34 -7.14
N ARG A 135 1.00 -11.83 -8.15
CA ARG A 135 -0.47 -11.75 -8.12
C ARG A 135 -1.12 -13.14 -7.98
N HIS A 136 -0.55 -14.17 -8.61
CA HIS A 136 -1.09 -15.52 -8.55
C HIS A 136 -0.94 -16.12 -7.15
N ASP A 137 0.23 -15.92 -6.52
CA ASP A 137 0.47 -16.33 -5.14
C ASP A 137 -0.53 -15.65 -4.18
N TRP A 138 -0.83 -14.37 -4.40
CA TRP A 138 -1.84 -13.66 -3.62
C TRP A 138 -3.26 -14.18 -3.82
N GLU A 139 -3.66 -14.49 -5.06
CA GLU A 139 -4.98 -15.09 -5.34
C GLU A 139 -5.13 -16.42 -4.58
N HIS A 140 -4.11 -17.28 -4.63
CA HIS A 140 -4.09 -18.54 -3.89
C HIS A 140 -4.15 -18.32 -2.37
N ALA A 141 -3.30 -17.45 -1.81
CA ALA A 141 -3.29 -17.16 -0.37
C ALA A 141 -4.63 -16.57 0.10
N ARG A 142 -5.30 -15.77 -0.74
CA ARG A 142 -6.61 -15.20 -0.44
C ARG A 142 -7.71 -16.27 -0.44
N GLU A 143 -7.64 -17.25 -1.34
CA GLU A 143 -8.55 -18.41 -1.32
C GLU A 143 -8.38 -19.23 -0.03
N GLU A 144 -7.13 -19.51 0.36
CA GLU A 144 -6.83 -20.21 1.62
C GLU A 144 -7.33 -19.43 2.85
N GLU A 145 -7.13 -18.11 2.88
CA GLU A 145 -7.61 -17.25 3.96
C GLU A 145 -9.14 -17.24 4.03
N CYS A 146 -9.83 -17.23 2.88
CA CYS A 146 -11.28 -17.38 2.83
C CYS A 146 -11.74 -18.74 3.36
N ALA A 147 -11.08 -19.82 2.96
CA ALA A 147 -11.37 -21.17 3.44
C ALA A 147 -11.17 -21.28 4.97
N LEU A 148 -10.11 -20.68 5.51
CA LEU A 148 -9.85 -20.65 6.94
C LEU A 148 -10.92 -19.85 7.72
N ARG A 149 -11.34 -18.69 7.20
CA ARG A 149 -12.43 -17.91 7.82
C ARG A 149 -13.73 -18.69 7.84
N GLU A 150 -14.06 -19.37 6.75
CA GLU A 150 -15.26 -20.19 6.65
C GLU A 150 -15.20 -21.36 7.64
N HIS A 151 -14.06 -22.05 7.70
CA HIS A 151 -13.85 -23.10 8.68
C HIS A 151 -13.99 -22.58 10.13
N HIS A 152 -13.41 -21.42 10.46
CA HIS A 152 -13.58 -20.79 11.78
C HIS A 152 -15.03 -20.40 12.09
N ARG A 153 -15.80 -19.96 11.08
CA ARG A 153 -17.23 -19.71 11.23
C ARG A 153 -17.97 -21.00 11.55
N GLN A 154 -17.76 -22.04 10.76
CA GLN A 154 -18.37 -23.35 10.97
C GLN A 154 -18.06 -23.90 12.37
N VAL A 155 -16.81 -23.84 12.80
CA VAL A 155 -16.37 -24.26 14.14
C VAL A 155 -17.07 -23.51 15.27
N ARG A 156 -17.31 -22.21 15.12
CA ARG A 156 -18.03 -21.44 16.14
C ARG A 156 -19.48 -21.90 16.24
N GLU A 157 -20.07 -22.30 15.12
CA GLU A 157 -21.43 -22.84 15.04
C GLU A 157 -21.48 -24.30 15.51
N THR A 158 -20.42 -25.07 15.28
CA THR A 158 -20.29 -26.48 15.64
C THR A 158 -19.21 -26.63 16.71
N SER A 159 -19.60 -26.61 17.98
CA SER A 159 -18.68 -26.73 19.11
C SER A 159 -17.68 -27.87 18.92
N TYR A 160 -16.38 -27.57 19.06
CA TYR A 160 -15.31 -28.58 19.12
C TYR A 160 -15.38 -29.47 20.36
N ALA A 161 -16.34 -29.23 21.27
CA ALA A 161 -16.48 -30.04 22.46
C ALA A 161 -16.81 -31.50 22.08
N PRO A 162 -15.99 -32.49 22.51
CA PRO A 162 -16.38 -33.88 22.35
C PRO A 162 -17.74 -34.08 23.00
N ALA A 163 -18.62 -34.83 22.34
CA ALA A 163 -19.89 -35.26 22.91
C ALA A 163 -19.65 -35.80 24.33
N GLN A 164 -20.53 -35.46 25.28
CA GLN A 164 -20.35 -35.80 26.69
C GLN A 164 -19.90 -37.27 26.82
N PRO A 165 -18.76 -37.55 27.48
CA PRO A 165 -18.27 -38.92 27.60
C PRO A 165 -19.33 -39.76 28.33
N ALA A 166 -19.60 -40.95 27.80
CA ALA A 166 -20.49 -41.91 28.46
C ALA A 166 -19.91 -42.23 29.85
N VAL A 167 -20.54 -41.71 30.89
CA VAL A 167 -20.17 -41.98 32.28
C VAL A 167 -20.51 -43.44 32.61
N PHE A 168 -19.48 -44.28 32.72
CA PHE A 168 -19.64 -45.64 33.24
C PHE A 168 -19.78 -45.57 34.77
N ARG A 169 -20.93 -46.02 35.30
CA ARG A 169 -21.09 -46.25 36.75
C ARG A 169 -20.50 -47.62 37.10
N VAL A 170 -19.49 -47.63 37.96
CA VAL A 170 -18.99 -48.84 38.61
C VAL A 170 -19.87 -49.10 39.83
N HIS A 171 -20.47 -50.29 39.89
CA HIS A 171 -21.27 -50.79 41.01
C HIS A 171 -20.43 -51.67 41.93
#